data_AF-A0A2K1P7A1-F1
#
_entry.id   AF-A0A2K1P7A1-F1
#
_cell.length_a   1.000
_cell.length_b   1.000
_cell.length_c   1.000
_cell.angle_alpha   90.00
_cell.angle_beta   90.00
_cell.angle_gamma   90.00
#
_symmetry.space_group_name_H-M   'P 1'
#
loop_
_entity.id
_entity.type
_entity.pdbx_description
1 polymer ?
#
loop_
_entity_poly.entity_id
_entity_poly.type
_entity_poly.pdbx_seq_one_letter_code
_entity_poly.pdbx_strand_id
1 'polypeptide(L)'
;MKVTSEKIKDIFIKIADVLIENKNYLTELDAAIGDADHGINMARGFKKVKEKIEDDSFKNNSDLVKTVAMTLISTVGGASGPLYGTAFLNISKIIPDSDFDIDSFIKIGETVIEGIQKLGKAQRGEKTMLDTIIPAVNALRESKVKGLSLERALEECKKAAEEGMKATIPLLATKGRASYLGERSKGHQDPGATSSYLIIKVIVDELISEME
;
A
#
# COMPACT_ATOMS: atom_id res chain seq x y z
N MET A 1 -5.81 16.96 10.68
CA MET A 1 -4.89 17.56 9.70
C MET A 1 -5.60 17.62 8.37
N LYS A 2 -5.54 18.74 7.66
CA LYS A 2 -6.22 18.87 6.37
C LYS A 2 -5.43 18.11 5.30
N VAL A 3 -6.07 17.16 4.61
CA VAL A 3 -5.47 16.42 3.49
C VAL A 3 -6.30 16.67 2.25
N THR A 4 -5.82 17.54 1.38
CA THR A 4 -6.52 17.99 0.16
C THR A 4 -6.27 17.03 -1.01
N SER A 5 -7.07 17.17 -2.08
CA SER A 5 -6.87 16.40 -3.31
C SER A 5 -5.50 16.70 -3.92
N GLU A 6 -5.02 17.94 -3.84
CA GLU A 6 -3.67 18.31 -4.28
C GLU A 6 -2.59 17.56 -3.48
N LYS A 7 -2.71 17.51 -2.14
CA LYS A 7 -1.75 16.75 -1.32
C LYS A 7 -1.78 15.25 -1.63
N ILE A 8 -2.97 14.69 -1.84
CA ILE A 8 -3.11 13.27 -2.23
C ILE A 8 -2.49 13.04 -3.61
N LYS A 9 -2.66 13.97 -4.56
CA LYS A 9 -2.02 13.93 -5.88
C LYS A 9 -0.50 13.86 -5.74
N ASP A 10 0.08 14.77 -4.96
CA ASP A 10 1.54 14.82 -4.73
C ASP A 10 2.06 13.53 -4.10
N ILE A 11 1.33 12.98 -3.13
CA ILE A 11 1.64 11.69 -2.51
C ILE A 11 1.63 10.57 -3.57
N PHE A 12 0.63 10.51 -4.46
CA PHE A 12 0.60 9.48 -5.51
C PHE A 12 1.71 9.65 -6.55
N ILE A 13 2.08 10.89 -6.89
CA ILE A 13 3.22 11.17 -7.76
C ILE A 13 4.51 10.63 -7.12
N LYS A 14 4.74 10.91 -5.84
CA LYS A 14 5.91 10.42 -5.11
C LYS A 14 5.91 8.90 -4.92
N ILE A 15 4.74 8.30 -4.67
CA ILE A 15 4.60 6.83 -4.66
C ILE A 15 5.03 6.25 -6.00
N ALA A 16 4.59 6.86 -7.11
CA ALA A 16 4.95 6.40 -8.44
C ALA A 16 6.45 6.48 -8.69
N ASP A 17 7.09 7.59 -8.32
CA ASP A 17 8.54 7.75 -8.45
C ASP A 17 9.30 6.71 -7.65
N VAL A 18 8.94 6.50 -6.37
CA VAL A 18 9.56 5.47 -5.52
C VAL A 18 9.39 4.05 -6.09
N LEU A 19 8.21 3.70 -6.61
CA LEU A 19 7.99 2.37 -7.20
C LEU A 19 8.72 2.18 -8.53
N ILE A 20 8.88 3.25 -9.32
CA ILE A 20 9.67 3.23 -10.56
C ILE A 20 11.16 3.06 -10.24
N GLU A 21 11.68 3.78 -9.24
CA GLU A 21 13.07 3.66 -8.76
C GLU A 21 13.35 2.25 -8.21
N ASN A 22 12.41 1.69 -7.45
CA ASN A 22 12.53 0.36 -6.84
C ASN A 22 12.11 -0.79 -7.78
N LYS A 23 11.83 -0.52 -9.06
CA LYS A 23 11.38 -1.52 -10.04
C LYS A 23 12.27 -2.76 -10.06
N ASN A 24 13.59 -2.57 -10.21
CA ASN A 24 14.51 -3.70 -10.34
C ASN A 24 14.57 -4.53 -9.04
N TYR A 25 14.59 -3.87 -7.89
CA TYR A 25 14.60 -4.54 -6.59
C TYR A 25 13.32 -5.36 -6.35
N LEU A 26 12.15 -4.79 -6.64
CA LEU A 26 10.87 -5.51 -6.53
C LEU A 26 10.79 -6.69 -7.50
N THR A 27 11.34 -6.55 -8.70
CA THR A 27 11.45 -7.65 -9.67
C THR A 27 12.41 -8.74 -9.19
N GLU A 28 13.53 -8.39 -8.55
CA GLU A 28 14.46 -9.36 -7.98
C GLU A 28 13.83 -10.17 -6.84
N LEU A 29 13.11 -9.50 -5.93
CA LEU A 29 12.36 -10.19 -4.86
C LEU A 29 11.35 -11.19 -5.45
N ASP A 30 10.61 -10.77 -6.47
CA ASP A 30 9.63 -11.61 -7.14
C ASP A 30 10.27 -12.71 -8.00
N ALA A 31 11.47 -12.51 -8.53
CA ALA A 31 12.20 -13.56 -9.25
C ALA A 31 12.59 -14.73 -8.33
N ALA A 32 12.83 -14.46 -7.04
CA ALA A 32 13.19 -15.50 -6.08
C ALA A 32 12.01 -16.43 -5.74
N ILE A 33 10.77 -15.91 -5.76
CA ILE A 33 9.57 -16.64 -5.31
C ILE A 33 8.35 -16.52 -6.23
N GLY A 34 8.51 -16.09 -7.47
CA GLY A 34 7.42 -15.75 -8.39
C GLY A 34 7.86 -15.81 -9.85
N ASP A 35 7.31 -14.92 -10.68
CA ASP A 35 7.56 -14.86 -12.13
C ASP A 35 8.34 -13.60 -12.57
N ALA A 36 8.99 -12.91 -11.62
CA ALA A 36 9.86 -11.76 -11.86
C ALA A 36 9.16 -10.57 -12.55
N ASP A 37 7.86 -10.39 -12.32
CA ASP A 37 7.05 -9.38 -13.00
C ASP A 37 6.52 -8.28 -12.06
N HIS A 38 6.58 -8.47 -10.74
CA HIS A 38 5.94 -7.55 -9.78
C HIS A 38 6.45 -6.11 -9.92
N GLY A 39 7.77 -5.92 -9.89
CA GLY A 39 8.39 -4.59 -10.04
C GLY A 39 8.01 -3.91 -11.36
N ILE A 40 8.01 -4.66 -12.46
CA ILE A 40 7.62 -4.18 -13.79
C ILE A 40 6.14 -3.77 -13.81
N ASN A 41 5.26 -4.60 -13.27
CA ASN A 41 3.83 -4.34 -13.21
C ASN A 41 3.50 -3.11 -12.34
N MET A 42 4.14 -2.98 -11.18
CA MET A 42 3.97 -1.84 -10.29
C MET A 42 4.49 -0.54 -10.93
N ALA A 43 5.70 -0.55 -11.50
CA ALA A 43 6.25 0.61 -12.18
C ALA A 43 5.39 1.04 -13.39
N ARG A 44 4.89 0.08 -14.19
CA ARG A 44 4.00 0.37 -15.32
C ARG A 44 2.70 1.04 -14.87
N GLY A 45 2.03 0.47 -13.87
CA GLY A 45 0.74 0.99 -13.44
C GLY A 45 0.83 2.34 -12.73
N PHE A 46 1.82 2.50 -11.84
CA PHE A 46 1.99 3.77 -11.14
C PHE A 46 2.55 4.88 -12.04
N LYS A 47 3.34 4.56 -13.07
CA LYS A 47 3.66 5.52 -14.13
C LYS A 47 2.40 6.02 -14.83
N LYS A 48 1.47 5.11 -15.16
CA LYS A 48 0.19 5.47 -15.78
C LYS A 48 -0.71 6.27 -14.84
N VAL A 49 -0.68 5.98 -13.54
CA VAL A 49 -1.34 6.82 -12.52
C VAL A 49 -0.78 8.23 -12.54
N LYS A 50 0.55 8.38 -12.47
CA LYS A 50 1.23 9.69 -12.51
C LYS A 50 0.83 10.49 -13.76
N GLU A 51 0.96 9.91 -14.94
CA GLU A 51 0.55 10.52 -16.21
C GLU A 51 -0.94 10.92 -16.22
N LYS A 52 -1.81 10.17 -15.54
CA LYS A 52 -3.25 10.41 -15.55
C LYS A 52 -3.70 11.51 -14.60
N ILE A 53 -3.00 11.70 -13.48
CA ILE A 53 -3.39 12.66 -12.44
C ILE A 53 -2.63 14.00 -12.53
N GLU A 54 -1.51 14.07 -13.25
CA GLU A 54 -0.61 15.23 -13.30
C GLU A 54 -1.31 16.49 -13.84
N ASP A 55 -2.07 16.35 -14.92
CA ASP A 55 -2.76 17.47 -15.59
C ASP A 55 -4.23 17.64 -15.17
N ASP A 56 -4.78 16.70 -14.38
CA ASP A 56 -6.19 16.68 -14.01
C ASP A 56 -6.41 17.44 -12.68
N SER A 57 -7.35 18.39 -12.67
CA SER A 57 -7.84 19.00 -11.43
C SER A 57 -8.99 18.17 -10.86
N PHE A 58 -8.89 17.76 -9.59
CA PHE A 58 -9.92 16.95 -8.93
C PHE A 58 -10.75 17.78 -7.96
N LYS A 59 -12.08 17.64 -8.05
CA LYS A 59 -13.05 18.38 -7.23
C LYS A 59 -13.00 17.99 -5.76
N ASN A 60 -12.66 16.74 -5.45
CA ASN A 60 -12.65 16.16 -4.12
C ASN A 60 -11.68 14.97 -4.08
N ASN A 61 -11.40 14.47 -2.88
CA ASN A 61 -10.48 13.36 -2.63
C ASN A 61 -11.00 12.05 -3.25
N SER A 62 -12.33 11.84 -3.26
CA SER A 62 -12.96 10.65 -3.81
C SER A 62 -12.69 10.47 -5.31
N ASP A 63 -12.88 11.52 -6.11
CA ASP A 63 -12.70 11.51 -7.56
C ASP A 63 -11.26 11.19 -7.96
N LEU A 64 -10.29 11.75 -7.24
CA LEU A 64 -8.87 11.48 -7.44
C LEU A 64 -8.55 10.02 -7.15
N VAL A 65 -8.87 9.53 -5.94
CA VAL A 65 -8.54 8.15 -5.54
C VAL A 65 -9.25 7.13 -6.43
N LYS A 66 -10.48 7.42 -6.87
CA LYS A 66 -11.20 6.60 -7.84
C LYS A 66 -10.48 6.53 -9.19
N THR A 67 -9.94 7.66 -9.66
CA THR A 67 -9.16 7.71 -10.91
C THR A 67 -7.88 6.89 -10.82
N VAL A 68 -7.18 6.97 -9.68
CA VAL A 68 -6.03 6.10 -9.38
C VAL A 68 -6.43 4.63 -9.41
N ALA A 69 -7.50 4.27 -8.70
CA ALA A 69 -8.00 2.90 -8.62
C ALA A 69 -8.30 2.30 -10.00
N MET A 70 -9.06 3.02 -10.83
CA MET A 70 -9.42 2.55 -12.17
C MET A 70 -8.21 2.44 -13.10
N THR A 71 -7.23 3.33 -12.94
CA THR A 71 -5.97 3.23 -13.69
C THR A 71 -5.19 1.98 -13.29
N LEU A 72 -5.06 1.69 -12.00
CA LEU A 72 -4.35 0.48 -11.55
C LEU A 72 -5.05 -0.81 -11.99
N ILE A 73 -6.38 -0.87 -11.90
CA ILE A 73 -7.19 -2.03 -12.36
C ILE A 73 -6.94 -2.33 -13.84
N SER A 74 -6.78 -1.30 -14.67
CA SER A 74 -6.63 -1.45 -16.13
C SER A 74 -5.19 -1.62 -16.61
N THR A 75 -4.18 -1.30 -15.79
CA THR A 75 -2.78 -1.22 -16.23
C THR A 75 -1.82 -2.14 -15.49
N VAL A 76 -2.07 -2.45 -14.22
CA VAL A 76 -1.23 -3.36 -13.44
C VAL A 76 -1.66 -4.80 -13.74
N GLY A 77 -0.72 -5.61 -14.21
CA GLY A 77 -0.92 -7.03 -14.47
C GLY A 77 -0.75 -7.87 -13.20
N GLY A 78 -1.00 -9.17 -13.31
CA GLY A 78 -0.80 -10.10 -12.19
C GLY A 78 -1.80 -9.91 -11.05
N ALA A 79 -1.48 -10.48 -9.89
CA ALA A 79 -2.36 -10.45 -8.72
C ALA A 79 -2.43 -9.06 -8.05
N SER A 80 -1.35 -8.27 -8.13
CA SER A 80 -1.25 -6.98 -7.44
C SER A 80 -2.19 -5.91 -8.01
N GLY A 81 -2.49 -5.94 -9.32
CA GLY A 81 -3.36 -4.95 -9.96
C GLY A 81 -4.79 -4.94 -9.42
N PRO A 82 -5.51 -6.07 -9.46
CA PRO A 82 -6.84 -6.16 -8.87
C PRO A 82 -6.84 -5.88 -7.36
N LEU A 83 -5.79 -6.26 -6.62
CA LEU A 83 -5.71 -6.04 -5.17
C LEU A 83 -5.57 -4.56 -4.81
N TYR A 84 -4.56 -3.86 -5.35
CA TYR A 84 -4.39 -2.42 -5.12
C TYR A 84 -5.53 -1.62 -5.73
N GLY A 85 -5.96 -1.96 -6.94
CA GLY A 85 -7.09 -1.34 -7.60
C GLY A 85 -8.37 -1.41 -6.77
N THR A 86 -8.69 -2.59 -6.21
CA THR A 86 -9.85 -2.76 -5.33
C THR A 86 -9.69 -2.01 -4.01
N ALA A 87 -8.49 -2.03 -3.43
CA ALA A 87 -8.19 -1.29 -2.21
C ALA A 87 -8.45 0.22 -2.40
N PHE A 88 -7.86 0.83 -3.42
CA PHE A 88 -8.09 2.26 -3.70
C PHE A 88 -9.52 2.56 -4.12
N LEU A 89 -10.20 1.66 -4.85
CA LEU A 89 -11.62 1.84 -5.19
C LEU A 89 -12.52 1.82 -3.96
N ASN A 90 -12.16 1.07 -2.92
CA ASN A 90 -12.91 1.09 -1.67
C ASN A 90 -12.57 2.32 -0.83
N ILE A 91 -11.29 2.74 -0.79
CA ILE A 91 -10.89 4.00 -0.15
C ILE A 91 -11.65 5.17 -0.77
N SER A 92 -11.79 5.23 -2.10
CA SER A 92 -12.47 6.34 -2.77
C SER A 92 -13.91 6.53 -2.31
N LYS A 93 -14.57 5.50 -1.76
CA LYS A 93 -15.95 5.58 -1.26
C LYS A 93 -16.07 6.17 0.15
N ILE A 94 -14.97 6.19 0.91
CA ILE A 94 -14.96 6.56 2.32
C ILE A 94 -13.98 7.68 2.67
N ILE A 95 -13.09 8.04 1.75
CA ILE A 95 -12.08 9.05 1.99
C ILE A 95 -12.75 10.41 2.23
N PRO A 96 -12.47 11.07 3.37
CA PRO A 96 -13.12 12.34 3.68
C PRO A 96 -12.49 13.50 2.90
N ASP A 97 -13.27 14.54 2.66
CA ASP A 97 -12.77 15.87 2.24
C ASP A 97 -12.48 16.78 3.44
N SER A 98 -12.80 16.31 4.66
CA SER A 98 -12.48 16.97 5.92
C SER A 98 -11.08 16.62 6.41
N ASP A 99 -10.73 17.16 7.57
CA ASP A 99 -9.51 16.80 8.29
C ASP A 99 -9.42 15.31 8.59
N PHE A 100 -8.21 14.78 8.45
CA PHE A 100 -7.82 13.42 8.79
C PHE A 100 -7.27 13.41 10.22
N ASP A 101 -7.70 12.42 10.97
CA ASP A 101 -7.24 12.07 12.30
C ASP A 101 -6.88 10.57 12.36
N ILE A 102 -6.46 10.07 13.53
CA ILE A 102 -6.08 8.67 13.69
C ILE A 102 -7.24 7.73 13.31
N ASP A 103 -8.48 8.10 13.63
CA ASP A 103 -9.68 7.35 13.27
C ASP A 103 -9.89 7.24 11.75
N SER A 104 -9.66 8.33 11.03
CA SER A 104 -9.71 8.37 9.57
C SER A 104 -8.70 7.39 8.95
N PHE A 105 -7.46 7.37 9.45
CA PHE A 105 -6.44 6.44 8.97
C PHE A 105 -6.73 4.97 9.32
N ILE A 106 -7.23 4.71 10.53
CA ILE A 106 -7.66 3.35 10.92
C ILE A 106 -8.77 2.86 9.97
N LYS A 107 -9.80 3.67 9.75
CA LYS A 107 -10.93 3.32 8.88
C LYS A 107 -10.50 3.07 7.43
N ILE A 108 -9.60 3.89 6.90
CA ILE A 108 -8.98 3.70 5.57
C ILE A 108 -8.21 2.38 5.53
N GLY A 109 -7.36 2.13 6.52
CA GLY A 109 -6.57 0.91 6.60
C GLY A 109 -7.41 -0.37 6.72
N GLU A 110 -8.46 -0.34 7.54
CA GLU A 110 -9.43 -1.44 7.67
C GLU A 110 -10.13 -1.72 6.33
N THR A 111 -10.55 -0.68 5.62
CA THR A 111 -11.18 -0.79 4.30
C THR A 111 -10.24 -1.44 3.27
N VAL A 112 -8.95 -1.13 3.32
CA VAL A 112 -7.92 -1.76 2.48
C VAL A 112 -7.77 -3.24 2.83
N ILE A 113 -7.64 -3.56 4.12
CA ILE A 113 -7.50 -4.94 4.61
C ILE A 113 -8.69 -5.77 4.14
N GLU A 114 -9.92 -5.32 4.42
CA GLU A 114 -11.14 -6.03 4.04
C GLU A 114 -11.24 -6.26 2.53
N GLY A 115 -10.91 -5.25 1.72
CA GLY A 115 -10.90 -5.35 0.27
C GLY A 115 -9.93 -6.42 -0.24
N ILE A 116 -8.71 -6.40 0.26
CA ILE A 116 -7.65 -7.36 -0.11
C ILE A 116 -8.00 -8.77 0.38
N GLN A 117 -8.46 -8.92 1.63
CA GLN A 117 -8.85 -10.23 2.18
C GLN A 117 -10.04 -10.83 1.41
N LYS A 118 -11.04 -10.00 1.05
CA LYS A 118 -12.21 -10.45 0.31
C LYS A 118 -11.84 -10.96 -1.08
N LEU A 119 -10.95 -10.26 -1.78
CA LEU A 119 -10.54 -10.59 -3.14
C LEU A 119 -9.47 -11.69 -3.18
N GLY A 120 -8.40 -11.54 -2.41
CA GLY A 120 -7.25 -12.46 -2.39
C GLY A 120 -7.43 -13.69 -1.50
N LYS A 121 -8.48 -13.74 -0.68
CA LYS A 121 -8.75 -14.83 0.29
C LYS A 121 -7.54 -15.14 1.16
N ALA A 122 -6.81 -14.10 1.55
CA ALA A 122 -5.57 -14.17 2.31
C ALA A 122 -5.76 -13.64 3.74
N GLN A 123 -4.90 -14.07 4.64
CA GLN A 123 -4.80 -13.62 6.03
C GLN A 123 -3.35 -13.23 6.35
N ARG A 124 -3.15 -12.62 7.52
CA ARG A 124 -1.80 -12.43 8.07
C ARG A 124 -1.17 -13.80 8.33
N GLY A 125 0.12 -13.92 8.05
CA GLY A 125 0.91 -15.14 8.16
C GLY A 125 1.01 -15.93 6.85
N GLU A 126 0.30 -15.51 5.80
CA GLU A 126 0.25 -16.22 4.51
C GLU A 126 1.26 -15.71 3.48
N LYS A 127 2.19 -14.84 3.91
CA LYS A 127 3.27 -14.24 3.12
C LYS A 127 2.74 -13.39 1.96
N THR A 128 2.02 -12.32 2.31
CA THR A 128 1.41 -11.40 1.33
C THR A 128 1.52 -9.94 1.80
N MET A 129 1.02 -9.00 0.99
CA MET A 129 0.86 -7.60 1.38
C MET A 129 0.13 -7.35 2.72
N LEU A 130 -0.74 -8.29 3.14
CA LEU A 130 -1.45 -8.18 4.41
C LEU A 130 -0.51 -8.27 5.62
N ASP A 131 0.64 -8.93 5.48
CA ASP A 131 1.65 -9.03 6.54
C ASP A 131 2.32 -7.69 6.84
N THR A 132 2.25 -6.74 5.91
CA THR A 132 2.68 -5.35 6.09
C THR A 132 1.52 -4.45 6.53
N ILE A 133 0.37 -4.55 5.88
CA ILE A 133 -0.75 -3.61 6.08
C ILE A 133 -1.42 -3.84 7.44
N ILE A 134 -1.63 -5.09 7.86
CA ILE A 134 -2.32 -5.38 9.12
C ILE A 134 -1.53 -4.85 10.33
N PRO A 135 -0.21 -5.11 10.47
CA PRO A 135 0.58 -4.51 11.55
C PRO A 135 0.55 -2.97 11.55
N ALA A 136 0.61 -2.34 10.38
CA ALA A 136 0.54 -0.88 10.25
C ALA A 136 -0.77 -0.31 10.84
N VAL A 137 -1.91 -0.92 10.49
CA VAL A 137 -3.23 -0.51 11.00
C VAL A 137 -3.38 -0.81 12.50
N ASN A 138 -2.83 -1.93 12.97
CA ASN A 138 -2.84 -2.24 14.39
C ASN A 138 -2.02 -1.22 15.21
N ALA A 139 -0.88 -0.76 14.68
CA ALA A 139 -0.09 0.29 15.34
C ALA A 139 -0.85 1.61 15.46
N LEU A 140 -1.67 2.00 14.47
CA LEU A 140 -2.57 3.15 14.57
C LEU A 140 -3.61 2.96 15.69
N ARG A 141 -4.25 1.78 15.76
CA ARG A 141 -5.21 1.46 16.82
C ARG A 141 -4.59 1.51 18.21
N GLU A 142 -3.40 0.92 18.38
CA GLU A 142 -2.67 0.96 19.63
C GLU A 142 -2.27 2.39 20.02
N SER A 143 -1.82 3.18 19.04
CA SER A 143 -1.47 4.60 19.26
C SER A 143 -2.68 5.40 19.72
N LYS A 144 -3.86 5.14 19.15
CA LYS A 144 -5.13 5.74 19.60
C LYS A 144 -5.43 5.39 21.05
N VAL A 145 -5.34 4.11 21.43
CA VAL A 145 -5.59 3.66 22.81
C VAL A 145 -4.60 4.31 23.79
N LYS A 146 -3.35 4.49 23.38
CA LYS A 146 -2.30 5.15 24.16
C LYS A 146 -2.42 6.68 24.19
N GLY A 147 -3.35 7.28 23.44
CA GLY A 147 -3.52 8.73 23.34
C GLY A 147 -2.33 9.46 22.71
N LEU A 148 -1.62 8.81 21.78
CA LEU A 148 -0.50 9.43 21.07
C LEU A 148 -1.00 10.52 20.11
N SER A 149 -0.11 11.47 19.78
CA SER A 149 -0.37 12.44 18.72
C SER A 149 -0.48 11.72 17.36
N LEU A 150 -1.12 12.38 16.40
CA LEU A 150 -1.24 11.85 15.03
C LEU A 150 0.12 11.57 14.40
N GLU A 151 1.08 12.49 14.56
CA GLU A 151 2.45 12.33 14.05
C GLU A 151 3.11 11.06 14.58
N ARG A 152 3.11 10.86 15.92
CA ARG A 152 3.68 9.66 16.55
C ARG A 152 2.92 8.40 16.11
N ALA A 153 1.61 8.46 15.95
CA ALA A 153 0.82 7.33 15.44
C ALA A 153 1.22 6.95 14.00
N LEU A 154 1.49 7.94 13.14
CA LEU A 154 1.96 7.72 11.77
C LEU A 154 3.38 7.13 11.75
N GLU A 155 4.27 7.58 12.64
CA GLU A 155 5.60 6.97 12.79
C GLU A 155 5.54 5.50 13.22
N GLU A 156 4.73 5.17 14.23
CA GLU A 156 4.53 3.78 14.68
C GLU A 156 3.89 2.93 13.57
N CYS A 157 2.96 3.50 12.79
CA CYS A 157 2.38 2.86 11.61
C CYS A 157 3.45 2.50 10.57
N LYS A 158 4.32 3.46 10.20
CA LYS A 158 5.43 3.24 9.25
C LYS A 158 6.40 2.18 9.76
N LYS A 159 6.77 2.23 11.04
CA LYS A 159 7.67 1.26 11.67
C LYS A 159 7.08 -0.16 11.65
N ALA A 160 5.81 -0.31 12.06
CA ALA A 160 5.13 -1.60 12.05
C ALA A 160 4.97 -2.16 10.62
N ALA A 161 4.77 -1.30 9.62
CA ALA A 161 4.76 -1.72 8.21
C ALA A 161 6.13 -2.29 7.78
N GLU A 162 7.23 -1.64 8.17
CA GLU A 162 8.59 -2.10 7.87
C GLU A 162 8.88 -3.46 8.53
N GLU A 163 8.55 -3.58 9.80
CA GLU A 163 8.72 -4.82 10.57
C GLU A 163 7.86 -5.95 9.97
N GLY A 164 6.60 -5.66 9.63
CA GLY A 164 5.69 -6.61 8.98
C GLY A 164 6.20 -7.10 7.62
N MET A 165 6.74 -6.20 6.79
CA MET A 165 7.40 -6.55 5.53
C MET A 165 8.58 -7.50 5.75
N LYS A 166 9.50 -7.16 6.65
CA LYS A 166 10.68 -7.99 6.96
C LYS A 166 10.29 -9.34 7.55
N ALA A 167 9.22 -9.37 8.35
CA ALA A 167 8.69 -10.58 8.95
C ALA A 167 8.13 -11.59 7.92
N THR A 168 7.96 -11.20 6.65
CA THR A 168 7.59 -12.14 5.59
C THR A 168 8.70 -13.11 5.22
N ILE A 169 9.96 -12.78 5.48
CA ILE A 169 11.14 -13.58 5.09
C ILE A 169 11.02 -15.05 5.55
N PRO A 170 10.83 -15.35 6.85
CA PRO A 170 10.76 -16.73 7.32
C PRO A 170 9.43 -17.45 7.00
N LEU A 171 8.41 -16.76 6.50
CA LEU A 171 7.08 -17.34 6.30
C LEU A 171 7.03 -18.31 5.11
N LEU A 172 6.25 -19.36 5.27
CA LEU A 172 5.79 -20.23 4.19
C LEU A 172 4.68 -19.52 3.42
N ALA A 173 4.84 -19.36 2.11
CA ALA A 173 3.78 -18.85 1.26
C ALA A 173 2.63 -19.85 1.12
N THR A 174 1.41 -19.41 1.38
CA THR A 174 0.18 -20.20 1.13
C THR A 174 -0.75 -19.54 0.10
N LYS A 175 -0.37 -18.35 -0.39
CA LYS A 175 -1.09 -17.58 -1.41
C LYS A 175 -0.16 -17.13 -2.53
N GLY A 176 -0.78 -16.75 -3.66
CA GLY A 176 -0.07 -16.27 -4.84
C GLY A 176 0.88 -17.30 -5.46
N ARG A 177 1.71 -16.86 -6.39
CA ARG A 177 2.69 -17.73 -7.09
C ARG A 177 3.75 -18.31 -6.16
N ALA A 178 4.11 -17.59 -5.10
CA ALA A 178 5.07 -18.06 -4.09
C ALA A 178 4.63 -19.35 -3.41
N SER A 179 3.32 -19.60 -3.28
CA SER A 179 2.81 -20.86 -2.72
C SER A 179 3.20 -22.11 -3.52
N TYR A 180 3.50 -21.98 -4.82
CA TYR A 180 3.87 -23.10 -5.68
C TYR A 180 5.25 -23.67 -5.34
N LEU A 181 6.07 -22.90 -4.63
CA LEU A 181 7.43 -23.30 -4.22
C LEU A 181 7.45 -24.04 -2.88
N GLY A 182 6.33 -24.06 -2.14
CA GLY A 182 6.27 -24.66 -0.81
C GLY A 182 7.35 -24.12 0.12
N GLU A 183 8.06 -25.01 0.82
CA GLU A 183 9.15 -24.67 1.76
C GLU A 183 10.25 -23.78 1.16
N ARG A 184 10.46 -23.83 -0.16
CA ARG A 184 11.46 -22.98 -0.86
C ARG A 184 11.07 -21.49 -0.88
N SER A 185 9.84 -21.14 -0.50
CA SER A 185 9.42 -19.74 -0.33
C SER A 185 9.98 -19.10 0.95
N LYS A 186 10.41 -19.89 1.94
CA LYS A 186 11.03 -19.39 3.17
C LYS A 186 12.43 -18.85 2.87
N GLY A 187 12.83 -17.80 3.60
CA GLY A 187 14.12 -17.13 3.41
C GLY A 187 14.09 -15.98 2.40
N HIS A 188 12.97 -15.75 1.73
CA HIS A 188 12.80 -14.69 0.74
C HIS A 188 11.72 -13.69 1.17
N GLN A 189 11.96 -12.39 0.99
CA GLN A 189 10.97 -11.36 1.33
C GLN A 189 9.85 -11.30 0.27
N ASP A 190 8.61 -11.07 0.71
CA ASP A 190 7.48 -10.95 -0.22
C ASP A 190 7.50 -9.62 -1.01
N PRO A 191 7.42 -9.65 -2.35
CA PRO A 191 7.42 -8.43 -3.16
C PRO A 191 6.15 -7.56 -2.93
N GLY A 192 4.99 -8.17 -2.66
CA GLY A 192 3.74 -7.44 -2.38
C GLY A 192 3.73 -6.72 -1.02
N ALA A 193 4.29 -7.35 0.01
CA ALA A 193 4.58 -6.75 1.31
C ALA A 193 5.56 -5.58 1.17
N THR A 194 6.60 -5.76 0.35
CA THR A 194 7.60 -4.72 0.08
C THR A 194 6.99 -3.50 -0.60
N SER A 195 6.22 -3.68 -1.68
CA SER A 195 5.56 -2.54 -2.34
C SER A 195 4.54 -1.86 -1.42
N SER A 196 3.88 -2.61 -0.55
CA SER A 196 2.94 -2.03 0.43
C SER A 196 3.65 -1.17 1.46
N TYR A 197 4.82 -1.61 1.93
CA TYR A 197 5.65 -0.80 2.83
C TYR A 197 6.13 0.47 2.15
N LEU A 198 6.63 0.40 0.91
CA LEU A 198 7.06 1.58 0.16
C LEU A 198 5.94 2.61 0.01
N ILE A 199 4.71 2.15 -0.29
CA ILE A 199 3.53 3.02 -0.37
C ILE A 199 3.23 3.67 1.00
N ILE A 200 3.15 2.88 2.07
CA ILE A 200 2.87 3.39 3.43
C ILE A 200 3.95 4.39 3.87
N LYS A 201 5.23 4.07 3.61
CA LYS A 201 6.36 4.93 3.94
C LYS A 201 6.21 6.30 3.28
N VAL A 202 5.94 6.36 1.97
CA VAL A 202 5.75 7.64 1.27
C VAL A 202 4.55 8.40 1.84
N ILE A 203 3.41 7.74 2.06
CA ILE A 203 2.23 8.39 2.65
C ILE A 203 2.58 9.03 4.00
N VAL A 204 3.24 8.28 4.88
CA VAL A 204 3.61 8.77 6.21
C VAL A 204 4.63 9.90 6.15
N ASP A 205 5.71 9.73 5.39
CA ASP A 205 6.78 10.74 5.28
C ASP A 205 6.22 12.07 4.75
N GLU A 206 5.34 12.02 3.75
CA GLU A 206 4.71 13.21 3.17
C GLU A 206 3.72 13.90 4.10
N LEU A 207 2.99 13.15 4.91
CA LEU A 207 2.06 13.72 5.88
C LEU A 207 2.79 14.34 7.07
N ILE A 208 3.87 13.72 7.55
CA ILE A 208 4.67 14.23 8.67
C ILE A 208 5.45 15.49 8.26
N SER A 209 5.98 15.57 7.03
CA SER A 209 6.77 16.72 6.58
C SER A 209 6.04 18.09 6.62
N GLU A 210 4.72 18.09 6.78
CA GLU A 210 3.89 19.31 6.93
C GLU A 210 3.39 19.54 8.36
N MET A 211 3.76 18.66 9.30
CA MET A 211 3.47 18.81 10.73
C MET A 211 4.60 19.56 11.46
N GLU A 212 5.76 19.71 10.82
CA GLU A 212 6.88 20.57 11.23
C GLU A 212 6.64 22.04 10.83
#